data_AF-A0A4R0KGL8-F1
#
_entry.id   AF-A0A4R0KGL8-F1
#
_cell.length_a   1.000
_cell.length_b   1.000
_cell.length_c   1.000
_cell.angle_alpha   90.00
_cell.angle_beta   90.00
_cell.angle_gamma   90.00
#
_symmetry.space_group_name_H-M   'P 1'
#
loop_
_entity.id
_entity.type
_entity.pdbx_description
1 polymer ?
#
loop_
_entity_poly.entity_id
_entity_poly.type
_entity_poly.pdbx_seq_one_letter_code
_entity_poly.pdbx_strand_id
1 'polypeptide(L)'
;MKGWDGLVSSALLGTGRRPVHFEELPEHIQERLGDGGLLDAAALATVYKRAGRKPLQELEPLPVASGEDRPLPRPVAIRRLAAMLGGFQTTALGEWLRTADARGWGVPPEHLPALADYARNRAEYRPLVIAAAGRRAAWLADLNPEWRFLHAAVVESNDPELWTHGNAIQRRSWLRGLRQHDPDAAREALSEVWPTESAATRADFLGLLTDGLSKHDEDFLEAALDDRSKEVRRGAARLLARVPGSRFGERMAERMWSHLTVSQGVIAVDLPRRLSASMERDGITSENPEGIGKRAWWFLQIVANTPLSVMDLSWLQTPVEGCSPDVLQAAWTEATIREGSADWARSLLRSEASTGSRSPAELLRLLPPDEWARAVEALRTTVDVAELVGGLPVPWPSSLATMILDQLAKVGTARAWARLASITARAAPADVLDHPITREPTGEEDTWRRRLVETLIFRREMYEELS
;
A
#
# COMPACT_ATOMS: atom_id res chain seq x y z
N MET A 1 -36.66 -16.78 -22.76
CA MET A 1 -37.55 -17.18 -23.88
C MET A 1 -36.65 -17.86 -24.89
N LYS A 2 -36.79 -19.16 -25.10
CA LYS A 2 -35.83 -19.95 -25.90
C LYS A 2 -35.65 -19.39 -27.32
N GLY A 3 -36.73 -18.93 -27.97
CA GLY A 3 -36.65 -18.31 -29.30
C GLY A 3 -35.86 -17.00 -29.38
N TRP A 4 -35.71 -16.23 -28.29
CA TRP A 4 -34.88 -14.99 -28.32
C TRP A 4 -33.39 -15.31 -28.47
N ASP A 5 -32.90 -16.28 -27.71
CA ASP A 5 -31.48 -16.68 -27.76
C ASP A 5 -31.16 -17.32 -29.12
N GLY A 6 -32.14 -17.97 -29.74
CA GLY A 6 -32.10 -18.44 -31.13
C GLY A 6 -31.92 -17.31 -32.14
N LEU A 7 -32.74 -16.25 -32.05
CA LEU A 7 -32.61 -15.06 -32.91
C LEU A 7 -31.23 -14.39 -32.78
N VAL A 8 -30.74 -14.20 -31.55
CA VAL A 8 -29.41 -13.61 -31.29
C VAL A 8 -28.30 -14.49 -31.88
N SER A 9 -28.40 -15.81 -31.70
CA SER A 9 -27.40 -16.74 -32.22
C SER A 9 -27.36 -16.77 -33.75
N SER A 10 -28.52 -16.76 -34.41
CA SER A 10 -28.60 -16.70 -35.87
C SER A 10 -28.15 -15.35 -36.44
N ALA A 11 -28.35 -14.25 -35.70
CA ALA A 11 -27.80 -12.94 -36.06
C ALA A 11 -26.26 -12.90 -35.99
N LEU A 12 -25.68 -13.49 -34.95
CA LEU A 12 -24.22 -13.51 -34.75
C LEU A 12 -23.49 -14.47 -35.71
N LEU A 13 -24.11 -15.60 -36.05
CA LEU A 13 -23.50 -16.64 -36.90
C LEU A 13 -23.85 -16.49 -38.39
N GLY A 14 -24.87 -15.68 -38.70
CA GLY A 14 -25.43 -15.49 -40.05
C GLY A 14 -26.52 -16.50 -40.39
N THR A 15 -27.61 -16.02 -40.99
CA THR A 15 -28.83 -16.81 -41.29
C THR A 15 -28.61 -17.94 -42.29
N GLY A 16 -27.54 -17.88 -43.10
CA GLY A 16 -27.15 -18.97 -44.01
C GLY A 16 -26.43 -20.14 -43.34
N ARG A 17 -25.74 -19.90 -42.21
CA ARG A 17 -25.03 -20.95 -41.44
C ARG A 17 -25.90 -21.53 -40.34
N ARG A 18 -26.75 -20.69 -39.74
CA ARG A 18 -27.75 -21.10 -38.75
C ARG A 18 -29.11 -20.52 -39.15
N PRO A 19 -29.99 -21.33 -39.77
CA PRO A 19 -31.32 -20.87 -40.12
C PRO A 19 -32.08 -20.41 -38.87
N VAL A 20 -33.04 -19.51 -39.07
CA VAL A 20 -33.85 -18.97 -37.99
C VAL A 20 -35.05 -19.87 -37.77
N HIS A 21 -35.23 -20.33 -36.54
CA HIS A 21 -36.36 -21.16 -36.13
C HIS A 21 -37.48 -20.26 -35.58
N PHE A 22 -38.29 -19.68 -36.47
CA PHE A 22 -39.39 -18.79 -36.09
C PHE A 22 -40.48 -19.50 -35.28
N GLU A 23 -40.59 -20.82 -35.44
CA GLU A 23 -41.47 -21.70 -34.68
C GLU A 23 -41.18 -21.73 -33.16
N GLU A 24 -39.98 -21.32 -32.74
CA GLU A 24 -39.60 -21.22 -31.33
C GLU A 24 -40.04 -19.89 -30.68
N LEU A 25 -40.55 -18.95 -31.49
CA LEU A 25 -41.09 -17.69 -30.99
C LEU A 25 -42.50 -17.90 -30.46
N PRO A 26 -42.97 -17.07 -29.52
CA PRO A 26 -44.37 -17.12 -29.10
C PRO A 26 -45.36 -16.91 -30.26
N GLU A 27 -46.53 -17.57 -30.20
CA GLU A 27 -47.55 -17.62 -31.26
C GLU A 27 -47.97 -16.24 -31.79
N HIS A 28 -48.25 -15.27 -30.92
CA HIS A 28 -48.61 -13.90 -31.32
C HIS A 28 -47.47 -13.16 -32.05
N ILE A 29 -46.20 -13.55 -31.87
CA ILE A 29 -45.10 -13.02 -32.68
C ILE A 29 -45.11 -13.72 -34.04
N GLN A 30 -45.30 -15.04 -34.08
CA GLN A 30 -45.39 -15.81 -35.33
C GLN A 30 -46.51 -15.28 -36.24
N GLU A 31 -47.71 -15.07 -35.69
CA GLU A 31 -48.87 -14.52 -36.40
C GLU A 31 -48.63 -13.11 -36.95
N ARG A 32 -47.87 -12.29 -36.21
CA ARG A 32 -47.56 -10.91 -36.60
C ARG A 32 -46.35 -10.78 -37.51
N LEU A 33 -45.49 -11.80 -37.56
CA LEU A 33 -44.29 -11.80 -38.37
C LEU A 33 -44.62 -11.92 -39.87
N GLY A 34 -45.60 -12.75 -40.25
CA GLY A 34 -45.95 -12.98 -41.65
C GLY A 34 -44.74 -13.45 -42.47
N ASP A 35 -44.50 -12.81 -43.62
CA ASP A 35 -43.31 -13.05 -44.47
C ASP A 35 -42.03 -12.33 -43.97
N GLY A 36 -42.05 -11.80 -42.74
CA GLY A 36 -40.96 -11.04 -42.14
C GLY A 36 -39.71 -11.87 -41.82
N GLY A 37 -38.56 -11.20 -41.81
CA GLY A 37 -37.27 -11.83 -41.60
C GLY A 37 -36.78 -11.82 -40.15
N LEU A 38 -35.51 -12.17 -39.97
CA LEU A 38 -34.83 -12.18 -38.66
C LEU A 38 -35.00 -10.87 -37.87
N LEU A 39 -34.84 -9.73 -38.54
CA LEU A 39 -34.89 -8.41 -37.88
C LEU A 39 -36.31 -8.05 -37.46
N ASP A 40 -37.32 -8.42 -38.25
CA ASP A 40 -38.73 -8.21 -37.91
C ASP A 40 -39.13 -9.07 -36.70
N ALA A 41 -38.68 -10.33 -36.69
CA ALA A 41 -38.87 -11.23 -35.55
C ALA A 41 -38.18 -10.70 -34.27
N ALA A 42 -36.97 -10.15 -34.38
CA ALA A 42 -36.25 -9.54 -33.26
C ALA A 42 -36.94 -8.28 -32.74
N ALA A 43 -37.48 -7.43 -33.64
CA ALA A 43 -38.24 -6.25 -33.26
C ALA A 43 -39.53 -6.62 -32.50
N LEU A 44 -40.32 -7.55 -33.06
CA LEU A 44 -41.54 -8.06 -32.43
C LEU A 44 -41.25 -8.73 -31.08
N ALA A 45 -40.22 -9.58 -30.99
CA ALA A 45 -39.82 -10.23 -29.75
C ALA A 45 -39.35 -9.23 -28.68
N THR A 46 -38.67 -8.15 -29.09
CA THR A 46 -38.25 -7.08 -28.17
C THR A 46 -39.45 -6.35 -27.58
N VAL A 47 -40.41 -5.96 -28.42
CA VAL A 47 -41.63 -5.27 -27.97
C VAL A 47 -42.45 -6.20 -27.09
N TYR A 48 -42.65 -7.45 -27.49
CA TYR A 48 -43.37 -8.44 -26.70
C TYR A 48 -42.73 -8.67 -25.32
N LYS A 49 -41.39 -8.79 -25.25
CA LYS A 49 -40.68 -8.94 -23.98
C LYS A 49 -40.78 -7.70 -23.10
N ARG A 50 -40.85 -6.50 -23.69
CA ARG A 50 -41.01 -5.24 -22.92
C ARG A 50 -42.44 -5.06 -22.43
N ALA A 51 -43.44 -5.33 -23.28
CA ALA A 51 -44.86 -5.18 -22.96
C ALA A 51 -45.41 -6.32 -22.08
N GLY A 52 -44.85 -7.53 -22.19
CA GLY A 52 -45.26 -8.71 -21.42
C GLY A 52 -44.58 -8.85 -20.06
N ARG A 53 -43.71 -7.90 -19.65
CA ARG A 53 -43.15 -7.88 -18.30
C ARG A 53 -44.25 -7.54 -17.31
N LYS A 54 -44.70 -8.56 -16.57
CA LYS A 54 -45.49 -8.33 -15.37
C LYS A 54 -44.60 -7.69 -14.31
N PRO A 55 -45.08 -6.68 -13.57
CA PRO A 55 -44.35 -6.15 -12.43
C PRO A 55 -44.08 -7.29 -11.45
N LEU A 56 -42.89 -7.29 -10.84
CA LEU A 56 -42.62 -8.16 -9.71
C LEU A 56 -43.61 -7.81 -8.60
N GLN A 57 -44.31 -8.82 -8.09
CA GLN A 57 -45.23 -8.70 -6.97
C GLN A 57 -44.51 -9.17 -5.70
N GLU A 58 -45.03 -8.79 -4.53
CA GLU A 58 -44.52 -9.24 -3.22
C GLU A 58 -43.07 -8.84 -2.92
N LEU A 59 -42.62 -7.69 -3.43
CA LEU A 59 -41.34 -7.11 -3.03
C LEU A 59 -41.47 -6.44 -1.66
N GLU A 60 -40.75 -6.95 -0.67
CA GLU A 60 -40.53 -6.25 0.59
C GLU A 60 -39.53 -5.11 0.37
N PRO A 61 -39.88 -3.84 0.68
CA PRO A 61 -38.92 -2.74 0.64
C PRO A 61 -37.75 -3.00 1.59
N LEU A 62 -36.54 -2.74 1.14
CA LEU A 62 -35.37 -2.79 2.01
C LEU A 62 -35.53 -1.74 3.14
N PRO A 63 -35.05 -2.06 4.36
CA PRO A 63 -34.98 -1.08 5.44
C PRO A 63 -34.25 0.17 4.97
N VAL A 64 -34.77 1.35 5.32
CA VAL A 64 -34.15 2.63 4.96
C VAL A 64 -32.79 2.73 5.64
N ALA A 65 -31.74 2.93 4.86
CA ALA A 65 -30.41 3.20 5.40
C ALA A 65 -30.46 4.48 6.24
N SER A 66 -29.79 4.47 7.40
CA SER A 66 -29.49 5.70 8.11
C SER A 66 -28.78 6.65 7.14
N GLY A 67 -29.40 7.82 6.89
CA GLY A 67 -28.83 8.81 5.99
C GLY A 67 -27.44 9.26 6.44
N GLU A 68 -26.67 9.85 5.54
CA GLU A 68 -25.46 10.59 5.86
C GLU A 68 -25.83 12.08 5.95
N ASP A 69 -25.41 12.78 7.00
CA ASP A 69 -25.74 14.21 7.20
C ASP A 69 -24.80 15.14 6.43
N ARG A 70 -23.75 14.62 5.81
CA ARG A 70 -22.78 15.43 5.09
C ARG A 70 -23.37 15.99 3.80
N PRO A 71 -23.17 17.28 3.52
CA PRO A 71 -23.64 17.88 2.28
C PRO A 71 -22.90 17.28 1.07
N LEU A 72 -23.50 17.36 -0.12
CA LEU A 72 -22.88 16.90 -1.36
C LEU A 72 -22.06 18.02 -2.01
N PRO A 73 -20.94 17.68 -2.70
CA PRO A 73 -20.14 18.67 -3.41
C PRO A 73 -20.88 19.15 -4.66
N ARG A 74 -20.30 20.16 -5.34
CA ARG A 74 -20.89 20.74 -6.57
C ARG A 74 -21.12 19.65 -7.64
N PRO A 75 -22.16 19.78 -8.50
CA PRO A 75 -22.48 18.76 -9.51
C PRO A 75 -21.33 18.39 -10.44
N VAL A 76 -20.41 19.33 -10.69
CA VAL A 76 -19.21 19.08 -11.51
C VAL A 76 -18.23 18.11 -10.83
N ALA A 77 -18.01 18.24 -9.51
CA ALA A 77 -17.17 17.32 -8.74
C ALA A 77 -17.79 15.92 -8.69
N ILE A 78 -19.13 15.82 -8.63
CA ILE A 78 -19.86 14.55 -8.71
C ILE A 78 -19.68 13.91 -10.09
N ARG A 79 -19.82 14.67 -11.18
CA ARG A 79 -19.56 14.15 -12.54
C ARG A 79 -18.12 13.65 -12.68
N ARG A 80 -17.16 14.33 -12.05
CA ARG A 80 -15.75 13.91 -12.05
C ARG A 80 -15.56 12.59 -11.30
N LEU A 81 -16.19 12.41 -10.14
CA LEU A 81 -16.23 11.11 -9.46
C LEU A 81 -16.78 10.01 -10.38
N ALA A 82 -17.92 10.26 -11.03
CA ALA A 82 -18.52 9.30 -11.96
C ALA A 82 -17.59 8.95 -13.13
N ALA A 83 -16.88 9.93 -13.70
CA ALA A 83 -15.89 9.69 -14.74
C ALA A 83 -14.72 8.82 -14.27
N MET A 84 -14.23 9.04 -13.03
CA MET A 84 -13.17 8.22 -12.43
C MET A 84 -13.60 6.78 -12.19
N LEU A 85 -14.83 6.57 -11.74
CA LEU A 85 -15.43 5.25 -11.61
C LEU A 85 -15.65 4.58 -12.97
N GLY A 86 -15.90 5.37 -14.02
CA GLY A 86 -15.98 4.93 -15.41
C GLY A 86 -14.64 4.63 -16.09
N GLY A 87 -13.51 4.77 -15.37
CA GLY A 87 -12.16 4.42 -15.87
C GLY A 87 -11.30 5.59 -16.33
N PHE A 88 -11.79 6.83 -16.28
CA PHE A 88 -11.02 8.01 -16.66
C PHE A 88 -10.22 8.56 -15.48
N GLN A 89 -8.88 8.61 -15.58
CA GLN A 89 -8.02 9.16 -14.51
C GLN A 89 -8.24 8.50 -13.13
N THR A 90 -8.54 7.20 -13.10
CA THR A 90 -8.91 6.45 -11.89
C THR A 90 -7.88 6.54 -10.76
N THR A 91 -6.60 6.78 -11.07
CA THR A 91 -5.55 6.98 -10.05
C THR A 91 -5.79 8.19 -9.13
N ALA A 92 -6.59 9.17 -9.56
CA ALA A 92 -6.96 10.33 -8.75
C ALA A 92 -8.14 10.05 -7.80
N LEU A 93 -8.80 8.89 -7.88
CA LEU A 93 -9.98 8.57 -7.07
C LEU A 93 -9.69 8.65 -5.56
N GLY A 94 -8.54 8.13 -5.12
CA GLY A 94 -8.16 8.16 -3.71
C GLY A 94 -7.92 9.58 -3.21
N GLU A 95 -7.36 10.43 -4.06
CA GLU A 95 -7.15 11.85 -3.77
C GLU A 95 -8.48 12.61 -3.71
N TRP A 96 -9.40 12.35 -4.64
CA TRP A 96 -10.75 12.91 -4.62
C TRP A 96 -11.48 12.55 -3.32
N LEU A 97 -11.46 11.28 -2.92
CA LEU A 97 -12.14 10.81 -1.70
C LEU A 97 -11.57 11.48 -0.44
N ARG A 98 -10.24 11.54 -0.31
CA ARG A 98 -9.59 12.24 0.82
C ARG A 98 -9.91 13.72 0.83
N THR A 99 -9.93 14.36 -0.33
CA THR A 99 -10.18 15.80 -0.46
C THR A 99 -11.64 16.14 -0.15
N ALA A 100 -12.59 15.32 -0.61
CA ALA A 100 -14.00 15.45 -0.28
C ALA A 100 -14.22 15.31 1.23
N ASP A 101 -13.66 14.25 1.83
CA ASP A 101 -13.76 13.97 3.27
C ASP A 101 -13.16 15.09 4.12
N ALA A 102 -11.94 15.56 3.79
CA ALA A 102 -11.28 16.66 4.49
C ALA A 102 -12.06 17.99 4.43
N ARG A 103 -12.89 18.18 3.40
CA ARG A 103 -13.77 19.34 3.25
C ARG A 103 -15.19 19.11 3.80
N GLY A 104 -15.44 17.96 4.41
CA GLY A 104 -16.74 17.60 4.99
C GLY A 104 -17.80 17.23 3.95
N TRP A 105 -17.41 17.00 2.70
CA TRP A 105 -18.33 16.57 1.64
C TRP A 105 -18.64 15.08 1.75
N GLY A 106 -19.91 14.73 1.58
CA GLY A 106 -20.38 13.37 1.38
C GLY A 106 -20.28 12.93 -0.08
N VAL A 107 -20.57 11.66 -0.32
CA VAL A 107 -20.66 11.09 -1.67
C VAL A 107 -22.12 10.80 -2.01
N PRO A 108 -22.58 11.06 -3.24
CA PRO A 108 -23.92 10.67 -3.66
C PRO A 108 -24.14 9.16 -3.48
N PRO A 109 -25.24 8.74 -2.82
CA PRO A 109 -25.45 7.35 -2.42
C PRO A 109 -25.46 6.37 -3.60
N GLU A 110 -25.87 6.81 -4.78
CA GLU A 110 -25.86 6.04 -6.03
C GLU A 110 -24.45 5.60 -6.48
N HIS A 111 -23.39 6.27 -6.01
CA HIS A 111 -22.01 5.92 -6.32
C HIS A 111 -21.36 4.98 -5.30
N LEU A 112 -21.99 4.76 -4.14
CA LEU A 112 -21.42 3.90 -3.09
C LEU A 112 -21.24 2.43 -3.53
N PRO A 113 -22.16 1.79 -4.27
CA PRO A 113 -21.93 0.45 -4.80
C PRO A 113 -20.69 0.35 -5.69
N ALA A 114 -20.51 1.30 -6.62
CA ALA A 114 -19.35 1.33 -7.51
C ALA A 114 -18.03 1.56 -6.75
N LEU A 115 -18.06 2.38 -5.69
CA LEU A 115 -16.92 2.56 -4.78
C LEU A 115 -16.61 1.29 -3.98
N ALA A 116 -17.64 0.60 -3.47
CA ALA A 116 -17.48 -0.66 -2.76
C ALA A 116 -16.88 -1.74 -3.66
N ASP A 117 -17.37 -1.87 -4.88
CA ASP A 117 -16.80 -2.75 -5.91
C ASP A 117 -15.35 -2.38 -6.25
N TYR A 118 -15.06 -1.08 -6.32
CA TYR A 118 -13.71 -0.61 -6.57
C TYR A 118 -12.74 -0.98 -5.43
N ALA A 119 -13.19 -0.89 -4.17
CA ALA A 119 -12.36 -1.15 -3.00
C ALA A 119 -12.32 -2.63 -2.55
N ARG A 120 -13.24 -3.49 -3.01
CA ARG A 120 -13.36 -4.89 -2.53
C ARG A 120 -12.04 -5.65 -2.57
N ASN A 121 -11.24 -5.46 -3.61
CA ASN A 121 -9.94 -6.12 -3.79
C ASN A 121 -8.74 -5.16 -3.68
N ARG A 122 -8.96 -3.94 -3.17
CA ARG A 122 -7.94 -2.89 -3.07
C ARG A 122 -7.89 -2.33 -1.65
N ALA A 123 -7.06 -2.94 -0.82
CA ALA A 123 -7.00 -2.67 0.61
C ALA A 123 -6.76 -1.18 0.93
N GLU A 124 -5.97 -0.50 0.10
CA GLU A 124 -5.64 0.92 0.23
C GLU A 124 -6.84 1.86 0.03
N TYR A 125 -7.88 1.43 -0.69
CA TYR A 125 -9.10 2.23 -0.89
C TYR A 125 -10.19 1.91 0.14
N ARG A 126 -10.10 0.78 0.85
CA ARG A 126 -11.13 0.38 1.81
C ARG A 126 -11.38 1.44 2.89
N PRO A 127 -10.37 2.03 3.56
CA PRO A 127 -10.60 3.08 4.55
C PRO A 127 -11.28 4.32 3.94
N LEU A 128 -10.91 4.69 2.71
CA LEU A 128 -11.47 5.85 2.01
C LEU A 128 -12.95 5.64 1.66
N VAL A 129 -13.30 4.43 1.20
CA VAL A 129 -14.69 4.09 0.87
C VAL A 129 -15.53 3.91 2.11
N ILE A 130 -14.96 3.36 3.19
CA ILE A 130 -15.60 3.32 4.51
C ILE A 130 -15.94 4.74 4.97
N ALA A 131 -14.96 5.65 4.95
CA ALA A 131 -15.16 7.04 5.30
C ALA A 131 -16.23 7.70 4.41
N ALA A 132 -16.18 7.49 3.09
CA ALA A 132 -17.17 8.04 2.15
C ALA A 132 -18.60 7.50 2.34
N ALA A 133 -18.74 6.21 2.66
CA ALA A 133 -20.03 5.57 2.92
C ALA A 133 -20.64 6.01 4.26
N GLY A 134 -19.79 6.39 5.22
CA GLY A 134 -20.20 6.88 6.53
C GLY A 134 -21.20 5.93 7.20
N ARG A 135 -22.33 6.46 7.67
CA ARG A 135 -23.34 5.64 8.37
C ARG A 135 -24.04 4.62 7.47
N ARG A 136 -23.96 4.76 6.15
CA ARG A 136 -24.52 3.79 5.20
C ARG A 136 -23.61 2.58 4.99
N ALA A 137 -22.37 2.60 5.50
CA ALA A 137 -21.39 1.53 5.28
C ALA A 137 -21.89 0.16 5.74
N ALA A 138 -22.39 0.07 6.98
CA ALA A 138 -22.92 -1.18 7.54
C ALA A 138 -24.15 -1.68 6.78
N TRP A 139 -25.12 -0.78 6.53
CA TRP A 139 -26.31 -1.09 5.75
C TRP A 139 -25.97 -1.63 4.35
N LEU A 140 -24.99 -1.01 3.68
CA LEU A 140 -24.54 -1.46 2.36
C LEU A 140 -23.83 -2.82 2.44
N ALA A 141 -23.05 -3.06 3.48
CA ALA A 141 -22.35 -4.33 3.73
C ALA A 141 -23.33 -5.50 3.88
N ASP A 142 -24.48 -5.28 4.52
CA ASP A 142 -25.50 -6.31 4.75
C ASP A 142 -26.20 -6.76 3.45
N LEU A 143 -26.24 -5.89 2.43
CA LEU A 143 -26.89 -6.18 1.15
C LEU A 143 -26.04 -7.04 0.20
N ASN A 144 -24.72 -7.04 0.35
CA ASN A 144 -23.81 -7.78 -0.52
C ASN A 144 -22.62 -8.39 0.26
N PRO A 145 -22.50 -9.72 0.33
CA PRO A 145 -21.39 -10.42 0.98
C PRO A 145 -19.98 -9.97 0.54
N GLU A 146 -19.80 -9.50 -0.69
CA GLU A 146 -18.51 -9.03 -1.20
C GLU A 146 -18.09 -7.68 -0.61
N TRP A 147 -19.02 -6.92 -0.03
CA TRP A 147 -18.79 -5.61 0.56
C TRP A 147 -18.64 -5.66 2.09
N ARG A 148 -18.53 -6.85 2.69
CA ARG A 148 -18.37 -7.05 4.15
C ARG A 148 -17.21 -6.28 4.77
N PHE A 149 -16.20 -5.89 4.00
CA PHE A 149 -15.12 -5.03 4.51
C PHE A 149 -15.64 -3.67 5.00
N LEU A 150 -16.81 -3.21 4.55
CA LEU A 150 -17.46 -2.01 5.05
C LEU A 150 -17.92 -2.13 6.50
N HIS A 151 -18.07 -3.36 7.05
CA HIS A 151 -18.25 -3.55 8.49
C HIS A 151 -17.00 -3.20 9.31
N ALA A 152 -15.82 -3.03 8.69
CA ALA A 152 -14.68 -2.48 9.42
C ALA A 152 -14.94 -1.05 9.91
N ALA A 153 -15.98 -0.37 9.39
CA ALA A 153 -16.56 0.84 9.97
C ALA A 153 -17.15 0.64 11.38
N VAL A 154 -17.33 -0.61 11.83
CA VAL A 154 -18.14 -1.00 13.00
C VAL A 154 -17.32 -1.72 14.09
N VAL A 155 -16.02 -1.99 13.92
CA VAL A 155 -15.25 -2.72 14.95
C VAL A 155 -14.45 -1.77 15.84
N GLU A 156 -15.19 -0.96 16.60
CA GLU A 156 -14.79 -0.53 17.95
C GLU A 156 -15.43 -1.44 19.01
N SER A 157 -15.77 -2.69 18.66
CA SER A 157 -16.25 -3.65 19.65
C SER A 157 -15.05 -4.33 20.32
N ASN A 158 -14.74 -3.91 21.54
CA ASN A 158 -13.82 -4.62 22.46
C ASN A 158 -14.47 -5.88 23.06
N ASP A 159 -15.52 -6.42 22.45
CA ASP A 159 -16.21 -7.63 22.92
C ASP A 159 -15.22 -8.81 23.07
N PRO A 160 -14.97 -9.28 24.30
CA PRO A 160 -14.04 -10.38 24.55
C PRO A 160 -14.42 -11.68 23.82
N GLU A 161 -15.69 -11.88 23.45
CA GLU A 161 -16.11 -13.07 22.71
C GLU A 161 -15.44 -13.17 21.33
N LEU A 162 -15.06 -12.03 20.73
CA LEU A 162 -14.33 -12.00 19.46
C LEU A 162 -12.91 -12.57 19.59
N TRP A 163 -12.30 -12.49 20.78
CA TRP A 163 -10.98 -13.08 21.02
C TRP A 163 -11.05 -14.60 21.15
N THR A 164 -12.06 -15.10 21.87
CA THR A 164 -12.20 -16.53 22.18
C THR A 164 -12.85 -17.33 21.04
N HIS A 165 -13.89 -16.78 20.41
CA HIS A 165 -14.73 -17.49 19.43
C HIS A 165 -14.68 -16.87 18.02
N GLY A 166 -14.03 -15.73 17.86
CA GLY A 166 -13.94 -15.05 16.57
C GLY A 166 -13.04 -15.78 15.57
N ASN A 167 -13.29 -15.53 14.29
CA ASN A 167 -12.40 -15.96 13.22
C ASN A 167 -11.07 -15.17 13.24
N ALA A 168 -10.11 -15.59 12.42
CA ALA A 168 -8.77 -14.98 12.39
C ALA A 168 -8.77 -13.45 12.11
N ILE A 169 -9.72 -12.93 11.34
CA ILE A 169 -9.83 -11.49 11.08
C ILE A 169 -10.33 -10.78 12.34
N GLN A 170 -11.36 -11.31 12.99
CA GLN A 170 -11.93 -10.76 14.22
C GLN A 170 -10.92 -10.74 15.35
N ARG A 171 -10.21 -11.85 15.58
CA ARG A 171 -9.17 -11.94 16.62
C ARG A 171 -8.02 -10.94 16.41
N ARG A 172 -7.55 -10.76 15.16
CA ARG A 172 -6.51 -9.77 14.84
C ARG A 172 -7.00 -8.34 15.04
N SER A 173 -8.23 -8.02 14.64
CA SER A 173 -8.81 -6.70 14.87
C SER A 173 -8.99 -6.41 16.36
N TRP A 174 -9.50 -7.38 17.13
CA TRP A 174 -9.66 -7.28 18.58
C TRP A 174 -8.30 -7.06 19.27
N LEU A 175 -7.29 -7.89 18.95
CA LEU A 175 -5.97 -7.75 19.57
C LEU A 175 -5.31 -6.41 19.21
N ARG A 176 -5.48 -5.93 17.97
CA ARG A 176 -5.01 -4.59 17.58
C ARG A 176 -5.72 -3.49 18.37
N GLY A 177 -7.04 -3.58 18.51
CA GLY A 177 -7.84 -2.64 19.29
C GLY A 177 -7.43 -2.62 20.76
N LEU A 178 -7.30 -3.79 21.38
CA LEU A 178 -6.84 -3.90 22.76
C LEU A 178 -5.42 -3.35 22.91
N ARG A 179 -4.49 -3.68 22.00
CA ARG A 179 -3.10 -3.21 22.06
C ARG A 179 -2.97 -1.68 21.99
N GLN A 180 -3.90 -0.99 21.36
CA GLN A 180 -3.96 0.48 21.32
C GLN A 180 -4.45 1.10 22.64
N HIS A 181 -5.32 0.40 23.38
CA HIS A 181 -5.94 0.91 24.61
C HIS A 181 -5.23 0.43 25.88
N ASP A 182 -4.88 -0.86 25.92
CA ASP A 182 -4.24 -1.54 27.03
C ASP A 182 -3.18 -2.55 26.50
N PRO A 183 -1.93 -2.08 26.30
CA PRO A 183 -0.81 -2.92 25.90
C PRO A 183 -0.52 -4.12 26.79
N ASP A 184 -0.72 -3.97 28.10
CA ASP A 184 -0.44 -5.00 29.09
C ASP A 184 -1.46 -6.13 28.98
N ALA A 185 -2.76 -5.79 28.99
CA ALA A 185 -3.84 -6.77 28.81
C ALA A 185 -3.74 -7.50 27.46
N ALA A 186 -3.34 -6.81 26.40
CA ALA A 186 -3.10 -7.42 25.09
C ALA A 186 -1.99 -8.48 25.13
N ARG A 187 -0.89 -8.21 25.85
CA ARG A 187 0.21 -9.18 26.03
C ARG A 187 -0.21 -10.36 26.89
N GLU A 188 -0.98 -10.13 27.95
CA GLU A 188 -1.51 -11.19 28.81
C GLU A 188 -2.41 -12.12 28.01
N ALA A 189 -3.38 -11.57 27.29
CA ALA A 189 -4.29 -12.33 26.43
C ALA A 189 -3.53 -13.11 25.34
N LEU A 190 -2.48 -12.53 24.75
CA LEU A 190 -1.63 -13.20 23.78
C LEU A 190 -0.84 -14.35 24.41
N SER A 191 -0.25 -14.12 25.58
CA SER A 191 0.56 -15.10 26.31
C SER A 191 -0.26 -16.33 26.72
N GLU A 192 -1.52 -16.13 27.10
CA GLU A 192 -2.46 -17.19 27.47
C GLU A 192 -2.69 -18.18 26.31
N VAL A 193 -2.98 -17.67 25.11
CA VAL A 193 -3.31 -18.53 23.96
C VAL A 193 -2.07 -19.08 23.25
N TRP A 194 -0.91 -18.40 23.39
CA TRP A 194 0.33 -18.68 22.65
C TRP A 194 0.70 -20.16 22.53
N PRO A 195 0.64 -20.99 23.61
CA PRO A 195 1.04 -22.40 23.53
C PRO A 195 0.13 -23.25 22.63
N THR A 196 -1.12 -22.85 22.45
CA THR A 196 -2.15 -23.57 21.68
C THR A 196 -2.26 -23.11 20.23
N GLU A 197 -1.72 -21.94 19.92
CA GLU A 197 -1.83 -21.36 18.59
C GLU A 197 -0.99 -22.09 17.54
N SER A 198 -1.41 -21.99 16.27
CA SER A 198 -0.59 -22.46 15.16
C SER A 198 0.65 -21.57 14.98
N ALA A 199 1.72 -22.10 14.38
CA ALA A 199 2.91 -21.29 14.08
C ALA A 199 2.62 -20.07 13.19
N ALA A 200 1.68 -20.22 12.25
CA ALA A 200 1.24 -19.12 11.38
C ALA A 200 0.48 -18.06 12.18
N THR A 201 -0.44 -18.48 13.04
CA THR A 201 -1.19 -17.55 13.91
C THR A 201 -0.27 -16.80 14.87
N ARG A 202 0.72 -17.48 15.47
CA ARG A 202 1.72 -16.84 16.32
C ARG A 202 2.53 -15.78 15.58
N ALA A 203 2.97 -16.08 14.35
CA ALA A 203 3.68 -15.10 13.52
C ALA A 203 2.80 -13.88 13.18
N ASP A 204 1.53 -14.12 12.84
CA ASP A 204 0.53 -13.07 12.59
C ASP A 204 0.32 -12.16 13.81
N PHE A 205 0.13 -12.75 15.00
CA PHE A 205 -0.05 -11.98 16.24
C PHE A 205 1.21 -11.25 16.67
N LEU A 206 2.38 -11.88 16.52
CA LEU A 206 3.66 -11.25 16.79
C LEU A 206 3.85 -9.98 15.95
N GLY A 207 3.42 -10.01 14.69
CA GLY A 207 3.44 -8.85 13.80
C GLY A 207 2.65 -7.64 14.34
N LEU A 208 1.57 -7.88 15.09
CA LEU A 208 0.74 -6.82 15.68
C LEU A 208 1.43 -6.04 16.79
N LEU A 209 2.47 -6.60 17.43
CA LEU A 209 3.26 -5.89 18.44
C LEU A 209 4.14 -4.78 17.86
N THR A 210 4.26 -4.70 16.52
CA THR A 210 4.96 -3.60 15.85
C THR A 210 4.39 -2.23 16.26
N ASP A 211 3.08 -2.14 16.39
CA ASP A 211 2.39 -0.91 16.79
C ASP A 211 2.39 -0.81 18.32
N GLY A 212 2.98 0.27 18.86
CA GLY A 212 3.11 0.46 20.30
C GLY A 212 4.14 -0.46 20.97
N LEU A 213 5.12 -0.96 20.21
CA LEU A 213 6.25 -1.74 20.72
C LEU A 213 6.99 -0.99 21.83
N SER A 214 7.29 -1.70 22.92
CA SER A 214 7.85 -1.12 24.15
C SER A 214 8.80 -2.08 24.85
N LYS A 215 9.54 -1.56 25.84
CA LYS A 215 10.40 -2.39 26.71
C LYS A 215 9.62 -3.45 27.49
N HIS A 216 8.36 -3.20 27.80
CA HIS A 216 7.52 -4.18 28.50
C HIS A 216 7.17 -5.42 27.65
N ASP A 217 7.37 -5.36 26.33
CA ASP A 217 7.19 -6.54 25.45
C ASP A 217 8.38 -7.50 25.50
N GLU A 218 9.49 -7.09 26.12
CA GLU A 218 10.78 -7.79 26.04
C GLU A 218 10.72 -9.22 26.57
N ASP A 219 10.10 -9.47 27.73
CA ASP A 219 10.08 -10.82 28.32
C ASP A 219 9.31 -11.81 27.44
N PHE A 220 8.18 -11.36 26.87
CA PHE A 220 7.42 -12.15 25.92
C PHE A 220 8.22 -12.43 24.64
N LEU A 221 8.90 -11.42 24.09
CA LEU A 221 9.71 -11.57 22.88
C LEU A 221 10.96 -12.43 23.10
N GLU A 222 11.60 -12.35 24.27
CA GLU A 222 12.73 -13.21 24.65
C GLU A 222 12.30 -14.68 24.75
N ALA A 223 11.11 -14.96 25.29
CA ALA A 223 10.55 -16.31 25.25
C ALA A 223 10.25 -16.77 23.80
N ALA A 224 9.79 -15.86 22.94
CA ALA A 224 9.52 -16.15 21.53
C ALA A 224 10.78 -16.43 20.69
N LEU A 225 11.98 -16.02 21.15
CA LEU A 225 13.26 -16.44 20.53
C LEU A 225 13.49 -17.95 20.63
N ASP A 226 12.83 -18.64 21.57
CA ASP A 226 12.94 -20.09 21.76
C ASP A 226 11.75 -20.85 21.12
N ASP A 227 10.90 -20.18 20.33
CA ASP A 227 9.79 -20.83 19.63
C ASP A 227 10.28 -21.91 18.65
N ARG A 228 9.50 -22.97 18.46
CA ARG A 228 9.82 -24.07 17.53
C ARG A 228 9.84 -23.61 16.07
N SER A 229 9.02 -22.60 15.73
CA SER A 229 8.93 -22.04 14.37
C SER A 229 10.07 -21.06 14.08
N LYS A 230 10.80 -21.29 12.98
CA LYS A 230 11.83 -20.36 12.48
C LYS A 230 11.26 -18.96 12.22
N GLU A 231 10.04 -18.87 11.70
CA GLU A 231 9.43 -17.56 11.38
C GLU A 231 9.08 -16.77 12.63
N VAL A 232 8.59 -17.43 13.69
CA VAL A 232 8.29 -16.80 14.97
C VAL A 232 9.58 -16.28 15.63
N ARG A 233 10.64 -17.11 15.68
CA ARG A 233 11.95 -16.68 16.21
C ARG A 233 12.50 -15.47 15.45
N ARG A 234 12.41 -15.49 14.11
CA ARG A 234 12.86 -14.39 13.24
C ARG A 234 12.03 -13.12 13.45
N GLY A 235 10.72 -13.25 13.69
CA GLY A 235 9.85 -12.13 14.05
C GLY A 235 10.24 -11.53 15.40
N ALA A 236 10.52 -12.38 16.39
CA ALA A 236 10.88 -11.96 17.75
C ALA A 236 12.22 -11.21 17.77
N ALA A 237 13.25 -11.73 17.11
CA ALA A 237 14.54 -11.06 16.98
C ALA A 237 14.41 -9.69 16.29
N ARG A 238 13.60 -9.60 15.22
CA ARG A 238 13.33 -8.33 14.51
C ARG A 238 12.63 -7.30 15.39
N LEU A 239 11.71 -7.71 16.27
CA LEU A 239 11.05 -6.81 17.21
C LEU A 239 12.00 -6.40 18.34
N LEU A 240 12.73 -7.34 18.95
CA LEU A 240 13.70 -7.06 20.01
C LEU A 240 14.79 -6.07 19.57
N ALA A 241 15.25 -6.16 18.32
CA ALA A 241 16.20 -5.23 17.73
C ALA A 241 15.67 -3.78 17.64
N ARG A 242 14.35 -3.58 17.70
CA ARG A 242 13.67 -2.27 17.66
C ARG A 242 13.30 -1.75 19.04
N VAL A 243 13.43 -2.55 20.11
CA VAL A 243 13.14 -2.14 21.49
C VAL A 243 14.35 -1.39 22.05
N PRO A 244 14.25 -0.08 22.37
CA PRO A 244 15.36 0.66 22.94
C PRO A 244 15.79 0.07 24.30
N GLY A 245 17.10 -0.09 24.48
CA GLY A 245 17.67 -0.65 25.71
C GLY A 245 17.30 -2.11 25.95
N SER A 246 16.98 -2.90 24.92
CA SER A 246 16.70 -4.33 25.09
C SER A 246 17.96 -5.13 25.45
N ARG A 247 17.80 -6.21 26.21
CA ARG A 247 18.83 -7.22 26.48
C ARG A 247 19.38 -7.79 25.18
N PHE A 248 18.54 -7.92 24.16
CA PHE A 248 18.98 -8.29 22.81
C PHE A 248 19.93 -7.25 22.21
N GLY A 249 19.59 -5.97 22.29
CA GLY A 249 20.43 -4.87 21.83
C GLY A 249 21.77 -4.80 22.58
N GLU A 250 21.76 -5.02 23.90
CA GLU A 250 22.96 -5.15 24.72
C GLU A 250 23.86 -6.30 24.24
N ARG A 251 23.30 -7.50 24.03
CA ARG A 251 24.04 -8.65 23.49
C ARG A 251 24.62 -8.37 22.10
N MET A 252 23.91 -7.62 21.24
CA MET A 252 24.43 -7.23 19.93
C MET A 252 25.58 -6.24 20.04
N ALA A 253 25.48 -5.25 20.93
CA ALA A 253 26.56 -4.31 21.21
C ALA A 253 27.80 -5.03 21.76
N GLU A 254 27.65 -5.94 22.73
CA GLU A 254 28.75 -6.75 23.26
C GLU A 254 29.45 -7.56 22.16
N ARG A 255 28.67 -8.20 21.27
CA ARG A 255 29.22 -8.95 20.14
C ARG A 255 29.95 -8.05 19.16
N MET A 256 29.39 -6.88 18.83
CA MET A 256 30.05 -5.90 17.96
C MET A 256 31.41 -5.52 18.55
N TRP A 257 31.47 -5.13 19.82
CA TRP A 257 32.71 -4.72 20.49
C TRP A 257 33.74 -5.84 20.63
N SER A 258 33.31 -7.11 20.64
CA SER A 258 34.24 -8.25 20.61
C SER A 258 34.95 -8.44 19.24
N HIS A 259 34.41 -7.84 18.19
CA HIS A 259 34.87 -7.97 16.80
C HIS A 259 35.36 -6.65 16.18
N LEU A 260 35.11 -5.53 16.85
CA LEU A 260 35.41 -4.19 16.35
C LEU A 260 36.17 -3.41 17.43
N THR A 261 37.30 -2.81 17.04
CA THR A 261 38.05 -1.86 17.87
C THR A 261 38.26 -0.58 17.09
N VAL A 262 38.03 0.57 17.73
CA VAL A 262 38.30 1.89 17.15
C VAL A 262 39.53 2.47 17.83
N SER A 263 40.62 2.65 17.09
CA SER A 263 41.88 3.17 17.64
C SER A 263 42.65 3.97 16.60
N GLN A 264 43.27 5.08 17.01
CA GLN A 264 44.15 5.90 16.15
C GLN A 264 43.53 6.32 14.80
N GLY A 265 42.20 6.52 14.75
CA GLY A 265 41.50 6.90 13.52
C GLY A 265 41.35 5.76 12.51
N VAL A 266 41.37 4.50 12.97
CA VAL A 266 41.09 3.29 12.17
C VAL A 266 40.09 2.41 12.92
N ILE A 267 39.19 1.76 12.18
CA ILE A 267 38.31 0.70 12.66
C ILE A 267 38.92 -0.64 12.28
N ALA A 268 39.45 -1.36 13.26
CA ALA A 268 39.98 -2.70 13.08
C ALA A 268 38.90 -3.75 13.37
N VAL A 269 38.67 -4.66 12.41
CA VAL A 269 37.65 -5.72 12.51
C VAL A 269 38.31 -7.12 12.52
N ASP A 270 38.11 -7.90 13.59
CA ASP A 270 38.39 -9.35 13.58
C ASP A 270 37.07 -10.10 13.40
N LEU A 271 36.79 -10.54 12.17
CA LEU A 271 35.51 -11.18 11.84
C LEU A 271 35.23 -12.42 12.70
N PRO A 272 33.97 -12.70 13.08
CA PRO A 272 33.60 -13.90 13.84
C PRO A 272 34.13 -15.18 13.18
N ARG A 273 34.75 -16.07 13.96
CA ARG A 273 35.34 -17.33 13.46
C ARG A 273 34.33 -18.48 13.41
N ARG A 274 33.27 -18.40 14.22
CA ARG A 274 32.21 -19.41 14.33
C ARG A 274 30.87 -18.75 14.61
N LEU A 275 29.80 -19.38 14.13
CA LEU A 275 28.43 -19.06 14.53
C LEU A 275 28.12 -19.85 15.82
N SER A 276 27.85 -19.15 16.92
CA SER A 276 27.53 -19.80 18.21
C SER A 276 26.02 -20.03 18.35
N ALA A 277 25.61 -20.99 19.18
CA ALA A 277 24.20 -21.23 19.48
C ALA A 277 23.47 -19.97 20.02
N SER A 278 24.18 -19.12 20.78
CA SER A 278 23.62 -17.84 21.26
C SER A 278 23.33 -16.86 20.13
N MET A 279 24.18 -16.84 19.09
CA MET A 279 23.97 -15.99 17.91
C MET A 279 22.82 -16.52 17.06
N GLU A 280 22.70 -17.84 16.93
CA GLU A 280 21.57 -18.48 16.22
C GLU A 280 20.24 -18.24 16.93
N ARG A 281 20.21 -18.31 18.28
CA ARG A 281 19.05 -17.95 19.09
C ARG A 281 18.61 -16.52 18.83
N ASP A 282 19.56 -15.60 18.73
CA ASP A 282 19.32 -14.18 18.43
C ASP A 282 19.12 -13.90 16.92
N GLY A 283 18.94 -14.94 16.10
CA GLY A 283 18.53 -14.78 14.69
C GLY A 283 19.66 -14.54 13.69
N ILE A 284 20.92 -14.67 14.08
CA ILE A 284 22.06 -14.60 13.14
C ILE A 284 22.12 -15.89 12.31
N THR A 285 22.19 -15.77 10.99
CA THR A 285 22.13 -16.91 10.07
C THR A 285 23.35 -17.01 9.15
N SER A 286 23.60 -18.21 8.62
CA SER A 286 24.68 -18.48 7.66
C SER A 286 24.27 -18.36 6.18
N GLU A 287 23.00 -18.09 5.90
CA GLU A 287 22.49 -17.89 4.55
C GLU A 287 22.89 -16.49 4.07
N ASN A 288 24.01 -16.40 3.36
CA ASN A 288 24.61 -15.14 2.94
C ASN A 288 24.28 -14.81 1.46
N PRO A 289 24.14 -13.52 1.11
CA PRO A 289 24.11 -13.08 -0.28
C PRO A 289 25.39 -13.45 -1.05
N GLU A 290 25.29 -13.51 -2.38
CA GLU A 290 26.44 -13.68 -3.26
C GLU A 290 27.44 -12.52 -3.08
N GLY A 291 28.74 -12.82 -3.14
CA GLY A 291 29.80 -11.82 -2.96
C GLY A 291 30.18 -11.49 -1.51
N ILE A 292 29.38 -11.88 -0.51
CA ILE A 292 29.70 -11.66 0.92
C ILE A 292 30.10 -12.98 1.59
N GLY A 293 31.32 -13.07 2.11
CA GLY A 293 31.76 -14.26 2.85
C GLY A 293 30.99 -14.48 4.16
N LYS A 294 30.76 -15.73 4.55
CA LYS A 294 29.97 -16.10 5.75
C LYS A 294 30.34 -15.33 7.02
N ARG A 295 31.64 -15.16 7.29
CA ARG A 295 32.13 -14.43 8.48
C ARG A 295 31.77 -12.94 8.44
N ALA A 296 31.92 -12.31 7.27
CA ALA A 296 31.51 -10.93 7.05
C ALA A 296 29.98 -10.78 7.15
N TRP A 297 29.22 -11.77 6.66
CA TRP A 297 27.77 -11.79 6.79
C TRP A 297 27.28 -11.91 8.23
N TRP A 298 27.93 -12.73 9.07
CA TRP A 298 27.62 -12.78 10.50
C TRP A 298 27.91 -11.45 11.19
N PHE A 299 29.05 -10.83 10.87
CA PHE A 299 29.43 -9.53 11.42
C PHE A 299 28.46 -8.42 10.99
N LEU A 300 28.07 -8.39 9.71
CA LEU A 300 27.06 -7.47 9.19
C LEU A 300 25.76 -7.59 9.98
N GLN A 301 25.24 -8.80 10.17
CA GLN A 301 24.01 -9.02 10.95
C GLN A 301 24.16 -8.57 12.42
N ILE A 302 25.33 -8.77 13.05
CA ILE A 302 25.58 -8.27 14.42
C ILE A 302 25.47 -6.74 14.45
N VAL A 303 26.21 -6.04 13.57
CA VAL A 303 26.22 -4.58 13.53
C VAL A 303 24.84 -4.04 13.13
N ALA A 304 24.18 -4.66 12.15
CA ALA A 304 22.83 -4.33 11.69
C ALA A 304 21.73 -4.55 12.73
N ASN A 305 22.02 -5.24 13.85
CA ASN A 305 21.13 -5.43 15.00
C ASN A 305 21.63 -4.73 16.27
N THR A 306 22.77 -4.04 16.20
CA THR A 306 23.33 -3.27 17.31
C THR A 306 22.68 -1.88 17.36
N PRO A 307 22.32 -1.35 18.54
CA PRO A 307 21.75 -0.01 18.67
C PRO A 307 22.65 1.09 18.08
N LEU A 308 22.09 2.06 17.37
CA LEU A 308 22.89 3.18 16.82
C LEU A 308 23.49 4.05 17.94
N SER A 309 22.87 4.05 19.12
CA SER A 309 23.34 4.84 20.29
C SER A 309 24.72 4.42 20.80
N VAL A 310 25.22 3.25 20.43
CA VAL A 310 26.59 2.80 20.77
C VAL A 310 27.59 2.98 19.62
N MET A 311 27.15 3.52 18.49
CA MET A 311 27.96 3.82 17.32
C MET A 311 28.14 5.33 17.17
N ASP A 312 29.16 5.75 16.42
CA ASP A 312 29.45 7.16 16.18
C ASP A 312 29.40 7.48 14.68
N LEU A 313 28.77 8.60 14.32
CA LEU A 313 28.66 9.06 12.93
C LEU A 313 30.02 9.33 12.27
N SER A 314 31.04 9.71 13.06
CA SER A 314 32.40 9.91 12.57
C SER A 314 33.02 8.64 11.96
N TRP A 315 32.50 7.46 12.32
CA TRP A 315 32.97 6.18 11.80
C TRP A 315 32.72 6.02 10.30
N LEU A 316 31.73 6.71 9.73
CA LEU A 316 31.44 6.70 8.29
C LEU A 316 32.63 7.12 7.43
N GLN A 317 33.52 7.95 7.97
CA GLN A 317 34.71 8.46 7.28
C GLN A 317 36.00 7.79 7.76
N THR A 318 35.89 6.83 8.69
CA THR A 318 37.06 6.18 9.30
C THR A 318 37.48 4.97 8.46
N PRO A 319 38.77 4.84 8.08
CA PRO A 319 39.28 3.66 7.39
C PRO A 319 38.99 2.36 8.14
N VAL A 320 38.67 1.31 7.38
CA VAL A 320 38.32 -0.01 7.93
C VAL A 320 39.37 -1.03 7.52
N GLU A 321 39.88 -1.78 8.51
CA GLU A 321 40.80 -2.90 8.32
C GLU A 321 40.17 -4.23 8.75
N GLY A 322 40.57 -5.33 8.11
CA GLY A 322 40.09 -6.68 8.44
C GLY A 322 38.80 -7.12 7.72
N CYS A 323 38.06 -6.19 7.10
CA CYS A 323 36.98 -6.48 6.15
C CYS A 323 36.79 -5.33 5.13
N SER A 324 35.91 -5.52 4.15
CA SER A 324 35.50 -4.41 3.26
C SER A 324 34.72 -3.35 4.07
N PRO A 325 34.94 -2.04 3.83
CA PRO A 325 34.12 -0.97 4.40
C PRO A 325 32.62 -1.13 4.10
N ASP A 326 32.28 -1.71 2.95
CA ASP A 326 30.88 -1.94 2.53
C ASP A 326 30.10 -2.81 3.53
N VAL A 327 30.79 -3.69 4.27
CA VAL A 327 30.17 -4.55 5.29
C VAL A 327 29.60 -3.70 6.42
N LEU A 328 30.36 -2.70 6.88
CA LEU A 328 29.91 -1.78 7.93
C LEU A 328 28.89 -0.79 7.39
N GLN A 329 29.10 -0.24 6.19
CA GLN A 329 28.17 0.71 5.56
C GLN A 329 26.78 0.09 5.32
N ALA A 330 26.73 -1.16 4.84
CA ALA A 330 25.49 -1.90 4.70
C ALA A 330 24.84 -2.19 6.07
N ALA A 331 25.64 -2.53 7.09
CA ALA A 331 25.11 -2.77 8.43
C ALA A 331 24.54 -1.49 9.08
N TRP A 332 25.23 -0.36 8.93
CA TRP A 332 24.74 0.95 9.38
C TRP A 332 23.48 1.36 8.63
N THR A 333 23.38 1.07 7.33
CA THR A 333 22.16 1.30 6.55
C THR A 333 20.98 0.51 7.14
N GLU A 334 21.17 -0.77 7.45
CA GLU A 334 20.11 -1.59 8.07
C GLU A 334 19.72 -1.08 9.48
N ALA A 335 20.71 -0.74 10.31
CA ALA A 335 20.46 -0.18 11.64
C ALA A 335 19.73 1.18 11.57
N THR A 336 20.09 2.01 10.57
CA THR A 336 19.45 3.31 10.29
C THR A 336 17.99 3.15 9.91
N ILE A 337 17.67 2.21 9.02
CA ILE A 337 16.28 1.92 8.62
C ILE A 337 15.48 1.33 9.78
N ARG A 338 16.10 0.45 10.58
CA ARG A 338 15.48 -0.17 11.75
C ARG A 338 15.06 0.85 12.81
N GLU A 339 15.92 1.79 13.13
CA GLU A 339 15.68 2.82 14.16
C GLU A 339 15.01 4.09 13.63
N GLY A 340 14.98 4.28 12.31
CA GLY A 340 14.42 5.47 11.68
C GLY A 340 15.24 6.74 11.95
N SER A 341 16.56 6.62 12.08
CA SER A 341 17.42 7.77 12.41
C SER A 341 17.67 8.68 11.20
N ALA A 342 17.08 9.87 11.22
CA ALA A 342 17.28 10.89 10.18
C ALA A 342 18.74 11.35 10.08
N ASP A 343 19.46 11.44 11.21
CA ASP A 343 20.85 11.92 11.23
C ASP A 343 21.82 10.93 10.59
N TRP A 344 21.65 9.64 10.87
CA TRP A 344 22.39 8.59 10.18
C TRP A 344 22.03 8.50 8.71
N ALA A 345 20.73 8.57 8.36
CA ALA A 345 20.30 8.55 6.96
C ALA A 345 20.91 9.71 6.16
N ARG A 346 20.90 10.92 6.74
CA ARG A 346 21.50 12.11 6.12
C ARG A 346 22.99 11.95 5.90
N SER A 347 23.69 11.34 6.85
CA SER A 347 25.14 11.16 6.79
C SER A 347 25.55 10.08 5.78
N LEU A 348 24.84 8.94 5.78
CA LEU A 348 25.03 7.84 4.81
C LEU A 348 24.80 8.30 3.36
N LEU A 349 23.74 9.07 3.12
CA LEU A 349 23.43 9.60 1.79
C LEU A 349 24.47 10.62 1.30
N ARG A 350 25.06 11.41 2.21
CA ARG A 350 26.11 12.39 1.87
C ARG A 350 27.47 11.75 1.63
N SER A 351 27.76 10.61 2.26
CA SER A 351 29.03 9.91 2.12
C SER A 351 29.06 8.91 0.96
N GLU A 352 28.00 8.84 0.15
CA GLU A 352 27.82 7.83 -0.91
C GLU A 352 28.09 6.40 -0.41
N ALA A 353 27.70 6.13 0.84
CA ALA A 353 27.95 4.84 1.48
C ALA A 353 27.19 3.71 0.76
N SER A 354 27.80 2.53 0.72
CA SER A 354 27.13 1.32 0.24
C SER A 354 25.88 1.04 1.05
N THR A 355 24.74 0.96 0.37
CA THR A 355 23.44 0.59 0.95
C THR A 355 23.21 -0.92 0.96
N GLY A 356 24.20 -1.70 0.51
CA GLY A 356 24.11 -3.16 0.38
C GLY A 356 22.96 -3.54 -0.55
N SER A 357 21.97 -4.26 0.00
CA SER A 357 20.77 -4.68 -0.75
C SER A 357 19.60 -3.69 -0.67
N ARG A 358 19.74 -2.61 0.11
CA ARG A 358 18.68 -1.62 0.33
C ARG A 358 18.70 -0.55 -0.76
N SER A 359 17.53 0.01 -1.06
CA SER A 359 17.46 1.14 -1.98
C SER A 359 17.79 2.45 -1.25
N PRO A 360 18.56 3.38 -1.84
CA PRO A 360 18.75 4.73 -1.28
C PRO A 360 17.43 5.46 -1.01
N ALA A 361 16.35 5.10 -1.72
CA ALA A 361 15.01 5.62 -1.48
C ALA A 361 14.49 5.31 -0.07
N GLU A 362 14.94 4.23 0.57
CA GLU A 362 14.53 3.88 1.94
C GLU A 362 15.14 4.84 2.97
N LEU A 363 16.42 5.21 2.79
CA LEU A 363 17.07 6.24 3.61
C LEU A 363 16.45 7.62 3.39
N LEU A 364 16.10 7.95 2.14
CA LEU A 364 15.47 9.22 1.79
C LEU A 364 14.14 9.42 2.54
N ARG A 365 13.35 8.36 2.73
CA ARG A 365 12.08 8.42 3.50
C ARG A 365 12.25 8.75 4.99
N LEU A 366 13.45 8.56 5.54
CA LEU A 366 13.74 8.87 6.94
C LEU A 366 14.09 10.34 7.14
N LEU A 367 14.45 11.06 6.06
CA LEU A 367 14.71 12.48 6.13
C LEU A 367 13.40 13.27 6.28
N PRO A 368 13.43 14.42 6.98
CA PRO A 368 12.36 15.40 6.93
C PRO A 368 11.99 15.75 5.47
N PRO A 369 10.69 15.89 5.13
CA PRO A 369 10.27 16.12 3.76
C PRO A 369 10.90 17.35 3.09
N ASP A 370 11.14 18.41 3.85
CA ASP A 370 11.79 19.64 3.37
C ASP A 370 13.24 19.42 2.87
N GLU A 371 13.90 18.33 3.30
CA GLU A 371 15.25 17.97 2.85
C GLU A 371 15.26 17.12 1.57
N TRP A 372 14.14 16.52 1.18
CA TRP A 372 14.09 15.55 0.08
C TRP A 372 14.59 16.14 -1.24
N ALA A 373 14.21 17.37 -1.55
CA ALA A 373 14.66 18.04 -2.77
C ALA A 373 16.19 18.12 -2.82
N ARG A 374 16.83 18.57 -1.74
CA ARG A 374 18.29 18.69 -1.70
C ARG A 374 18.98 17.32 -1.79
N ALA A 375 18.44 16.30 -1.14
CA ALA A 375 19.00 14.95 -1.17
C ALA A 375 18.86 14.30 -2.56
N VAL A 376 17.70 14.42 -3.21
CA VAL A 376 17.49 13.93 -4.58
C VAL A 376 18.42 14.64 -5.56
N GLU A 377 18.59 15.96 -5.44
CA GLU A 377 19.49 16.74 -6.29
C GLU A 377 20.95 16.28 -6.16
N ALA A 378 21.40 15.89 -4.96
CA ALA A 378 22.74 15.36 -4.74
C ALA A 378 22.94 13.96 -5.33
N LEU A 379 21.90 13.12 -5.31
CA LEU A 379 21.98 11.70 -5.70
C LEU A 379 21.65 11.45 -7.18
N ARG A 380 21.03 12.41 -7.89
CA ARG A 380 20.56 12.21 -9.27
C ARG A 380 21.65 11.92 -10.30
N THR A 381 22.93 12.17 -9.96
CA THR A 381 24.09 11.90 -10.81
C THR A 381 24.54 10.44 -10.74
N THR A 382 24.20 9.74 -9.64
CA THR A 382 24.64 8.37 -9.37
C THR A 382 23.49 7.37 -9.34
N VAL A 383 22.26 7.84 -9.06
CA VAL A 383 21.06 6.99 -8.94
C VAL A 383 19.93 7.52 -9.84
N ASP A 384 19.17 6.61 -10.45
CA ASP A 384 17.98 6.96 -11.23
C ASP A 384 16.95 7.70 -10.36
N VAL A 385 16.57 8.89 -10.78
CA VAL A 385 15.65 9.75 -10.01
C VAL A 385 14.29 9.09 -9.81
N ALA A 386 13.78 8.35 -10.80
CA ALA A 386 12.51 7.66 -10.67
C ALA A 386 12.55 6.50 -9.65
N GLU A 387 13.72 5.89 -9.45
CA GLU A 387 13.95 4.94 -8.35
C GLU A 387 13.91 5.64 -6.99
N LEU A 388 14.63 6.76 -6.84
CA LEU A 388 14.68 7.53 -5.58
C LEU A 388 13.29 7.98 -5.12
N VAL A 389 12.53 8.59 -6.02
CA VAL A 389 11.27 9.26 -5.65
C VAL A 389 10.05 8.34 -5.73
N GLY A 390 10.14 7.21 -6.44
CA GLY A 390 9.01 6.30 -6.68
C GLY A 390 8.45 5.65 -5.42
N GLY A 391 9.23 5.60 -4.35
CA GLY A 391 8.82 5.08 -3.04
C GLY A 391 8.38 6.13 -2.04
N LEU A 392 8.56 7.43 -2.31
CA LEU A 392 8.31 8.46 -1.31
C LEU A 392 6.80 8.61 -1.03
N PRO A 393 6.41 8.88 0.23
CA PRO A 393 5.04 9.23 0.58
C PRO A 393 4.50 10.35 -0.30
N VAL A 394 3.22 10.25 -0.67
CA VAL A 394 2.50 11.27 -1.44
C VAL A 394 1.44 11.97 -0.58
N PRO A 395 1.17 13.26 -0.79
CA PRO A 395 1.82 14.13 -1.77
C PRO A 395 3.25 14.51 -1.38
N TRP A 396 4.08 14.86 -2.37
CA TRP A 396 5.42 15.39 -2.14
C TRP A 396 5.37 16.83 -1.62
N PRO A 397 6.44 17.30 -0.95
CA PRO A 397 6.67 18.71 -0.72
C PRO A 397 6.78 19.49 -2.03
N SER A 398 6.30 20.73 -2.03
CA SER A 398 6.28 21.61 -3.21
C SER A 398 7.68 21.84 -3.78
N SER A 399 8.71 21.90 -2.93
CA SER A 399 10.11 22.03 -3.34
C SER A 399 10.59 20.86 -4.21
N LEU A 400 10.27 19.62 -3.83
CA LEU A 400 10.62 18.43 -4.60
C LEU A 400 9.82 18.36 -5.90
N ALA A 401 8.51 18.60 -5.83
CA ALA A 401 7.65 18.57 -7.01
C ALA A 401 8.07 19.59 -8.07
N THR A 402 8.32 20.84 -7.66
CA THR A 402 8.79 21.91 -8.56
C THR A 402 10.13 21.55 -9.19
N MET A 403 11.11 21.08 -8.40
CA MET A 403 12.42 20.69 -8.93
C MET A 403 12.32 19.59 -10.00
N ILE A 404 11.49 18.56 -9.77
CA ILE A 404 11.31 17.49 -10.75
C ILE A 404 10.53 17.97 -11.99
N LEU A 405 9.52 18.83 -11.82
CA LEU A 405 8.78 19.40 -12.95
C LEU A 405 9.66 20.34 -13.80
N ASP A 406 10.52 21.15 -13.17
CA ASP A 406 11.53 21.98 -13.85
C ASP A 406 12.52 21.12 -14.64
N GLN A 407 12.91 19.96 -14.12
CA GLN A 407 13.73 19.02 -14.84
C GLN A 407 12.97 18.43 -16.05
N LEU A 408 11.73 17.98 -15.85
CA LEU A 408 10.89 17.42 -16.92
C LEU A 408 10.57 18.45 -18.03
N ALA A 409 10.50 19.74 -17.70
CA ALA A 409 10.33 20.80 -18.69
C ALA A 409 11.56 20.94 -19.62
N LYS A 410 12.76 20.61 -19.13
CA LYS A 410 14.03 20.80 -19.86
C LYS A 410 14.49 19.58 -20.67
N VAL A 411 13.94 18.39 -20.39
CA VAL A 411 14.36 17.15 -21.06
C VAL A 411 13.66 16.97 -22.41
N GLY A 412 14.25 16.15 -23.29
CA GLY A 412 13.64 15.80 -24.59
C GLY A 412 12.51 14.76 -24.48
N THR A 413 12.01 14.31 -25.62
CA THR A 413 10.86 13.37 -25.74
C THR A 413 11.20 11.89 -25.43
N ALA A 414 12.39 11.62 -24.90
CA ALA A 414 12.87 10.26 -24.66
C ALA A 414 11.97 9.49 -23.68
N ARG A 415 11.64 8.23 -24.02
CA ARG A 415 10.77 7.36 -23.21
C ARG A 415 11.29 7.09 -21.80
N ALA A 416 12.59 7.23 -21.55
CA ALA A 416 13.19 7.08 -20.23
C ALA A 416 12.53 8.00 -19.17
N TRP A 417 12.03 9.17 -19.57
CA TRP A 417 11.36 10.12 -18.66
C TRP A 417 9.92 9.74 -18.30
N ALA A 418 9.30 8.81 -19.02
CA ALA A 418 7.89 8.48 -18.84
C ALA A 418 7.57 7.95 -17.44
N ARG A 419 8.49 7.20 -16.83
CA ARG A 419 8.33 6.68 -15.46
C ARG A 419 8.34 7.83 -14.44
N LEU A 420 9.34 8.71 -14.53
CA LEU A 420 9.46 9.88 -13.65
C LEU A 420 8.24 10.80 -13.78
N ALA A 421 7.81 11.07 -15.01
CA ALA A 421 6.62 11.88 -15.29
C ALA A 421 5.34 11.26 -14.71
N SER A 422 5.14 9.95 -14.84
CA SER A 422 3.97 9.26 -14.27
C SER A 422 3.95 9.25 -12.74
N ILE A 423 5.12 9.16 -12.10
CA ILE A 423 5.23 9.31 -10.64
C ILE A 423 4.90 10.75 -10.24
N THR A 424 5.54 11.73 -10.88
CA THR A 424 5.37 13.17 -10.61
C THR A 424 3.92 13.61 -10.78
N ALA A 425 3.25 13.16 -11.84
CA ALA A 425 1.84 13.46 -12.11
C ALA A 425 0.90 13.08 -10.96
N ARG A 426 1.21 12.02 -10.22
CA ARG A 426 0.43 11.52 -9.07
C ARG A 426 0.89 12.10 -7.73
N ALA A 427 2.16 12.45 -7.63
CA ALA A 427 2.80 12.83 -6.37
C ALA A 427 2.83 14.35 -6.14
N ALA A 428 2.81 15.18 -7.18
CA ALA A 428 2.85 16.62 -7.06
C ALA A 428 1.70 17.14 -6.18
N PRO A 429 1.95 18.02 -5.20
CA PRO A 429 0.91 18.60 -4.34
C PRO A 429 0.04 19.60 -5.10
N ALA A 430 -1.12 19.93 -4.53
CA ALA A 430 -2.15 20.76 -5.16
C ALA A 430 -1.66 22.17 -5.56
N ASP A 431 -0.81 22.77 -4.75
CA ASP A 431 -0.24 24.11 -4.92
C ASP A 431 0.77 24.21 -6.08
N VAL A 432 1.27 23.07 -6.58
CA VAL A 432 2.22 23.02 -7.70
C VAL A 432 1.56 22.59 -9.01
N LEU A 433 0.26 22.26 -9.02
CA LEU A 433 -0.42 21.78 -10.23
C LEU A 433 -0.52 22.82 -11.36
N ASP A 434 -0.35 24.11 -11.06
CA ASP A 434 -0.33 25.21 -12.04
C ASP A 434 1.09 25.52 -12.57
N HIS A 435 2.01 24.56 -12.45
CA HIS A 435 3.39 24.68 -12.94
C HIS A 435 3.45 25.07 -14.43
N PRO A 436 4.43 25.92 -14.86
CA PRO A 436 4.54 26.39 -16.24
C PRO A 436 4.50 25.31 -17.34
N ILE A 437 5.01 24.11 -17.04
CA ILE A 437 4.95 22.94 -17.94
C ILE A 437 3.52 22.60 -18.42
N THR A 438 2.49 22.97 -17.66
CA THR A 438 1.08 22.75 -18.04
C THR A 438 0.57 23.72 -19.11
N ARG A 439 1.31 24.78 -19.40
CA ARG A 439 0.98 25.81 -20.40
C ARG A 439 1.76 25.64 -21.70
N GLU A 440 2.76 24.77 -21.71
CA GLU A 440 3.58 24.52 -22.89
C GLU A 440 2.85 23.60 -23.88
N PRO A 441 2.83 23.92 -25.18
CA PRO A 441 2.22 23.06 -26.18
C PRO A 441 3.02 21.76 -26.30
N THR A 442 2.36 20.62 -26.12
CA THR A 442 2.98 19.30 -26.31
C THR A 442 2.85 18.86 -27.76
N GLY A 443 3.98 18.58 -28.43
CA GLY A 443 3.98 17.99 -29.78
C GLY A 443 3.44 16.56 -29.81
N GLU A 444 3.04 16.06 -30.99
CA GLU A 444 2.43 14.73 -31.14
C GLU A 444 3.34 13.58 -30.67
N GLU A 445 4.66 13.73 -30.85
CA GLU A 445 5.67 12.74 -30.43
C GLU A 445 5.93 12.74 -28.91
N ASP A 446 5.49 13.78 -28.19
CA ASP A 446 5.77 13.97 -26.77
C ASP A 446 4.72 13.31 -25.87
N THR A 447 4.58 12.01 -26.06
CA THR A 447 3.48 11.21 -25.46
C THR A 447 3.49 11.22 -23.93
N TRP A 448 4.66 11.23 -23.29
CA TRP A 448 4.73 11.23 -21.83
C TRP A 448 4.44 12.62 -21.25
N ARG A 449 4.90 13.71 -21.89
CA ARG A 449 4.65 15.07 -21.41
C ARG A 449 3.18 15.41 -21.54
N ARG A 450 2.54 15.03 -22.65
CA ARG A 450 1.09 15.18 -22.82
C ARG A 450 0.32 14.53 -21.68
N ARG A 451 0.60 13.26 -21.36
CA ARG A 451 -0.06 12.54 -20.26
C ARG A 451 0.18 13.20 -18.89
N LEU A 452 1.40 13.68 -18.65
CA LEU A 452 1.74 14.44 -17.44
C LEU A 452 0.86 15.69 -17.34
N VAL A 453 0.85 16.53 -18.38
CA VAL A 453 0.10 17.79 -18.43
C VAL A 453 -1.40 17.54 -18.27
N GLU A 454 -1.96 16.59 -19.02
CA GLU A 454 -3.38 16.19 -18.90
C GLU A 454 -3.74 15.79 -17.46
N THR A 455 -2.86 15.04 -16.79
CA THR A 455 -3.10 14.59 -15.41
C THR A 455 -2.98 15.73 -14.40
N LEU A 456 -2.00 16.63 -14.57
CA LEU A 456 -1.85 17.80 -13.69
C LEU A 456 -3.04 18.76 -13.82
N ILE A 457 -3.48 19.05 -15.05
CA ILE A 457 -4.66 19.88 -15.31
C ILE A 457 -5.91 19.23 -14.72
N PHE A 458 -6.11 17.93 -14.97
CA PHE A 458 -7.24 17.18 -14.42
C PHE A 458 -7.29 17.27 -12.89
N ARG A 459 -6.15 17.12 -12.22
CA ARG A 459 -6.05 17.24 -10.76
C ARG A 459 -6.28 18.67 -10.29
N ARG A 460 -5.79 19.70 -11.00
CA ARG A 460 -6.00 21.11 -10.66
C ARG A 460 -7.49 21.45 -10.66
N GLU A 461 -8.17 21.13 -11.75
CA GLU A 461 -9.63 21.33 -11.87
C GLU A 461 -10.40 20.57 -10.80
N MET A 462 -9.99 19.34 -10.49
CA MET A 462 -10.60 18.56 -9.41
C MET A 462 -10.54 19.29 -8.05
N TYR A 463 -9.42 19.92 -7.72
CA TYR A 463 -9.31 20.71 -6.49
C TYR A 463 -10.19 21.96 -6.52
N GLU A 464 -10.25 22.67 -7.64
CA GLU A 464 -11.11 23.85 -7.84
C GLU A 464 -12.59 23.50 -7.67
N GLU A 465 -13.02 22.34 -8.15
CA GLU A 465 -14.41 21.87 -8.07
C GLU A 465 -14.83 21.42 -6.68
N LEU A 466 -13.87 20.92 -5.88
CA LEU A 466 -14.08 20.50 -4.49
C LEU A 466 -13.91 21.64 -3.49
N SER A 467 -13.37 22.79 -3.92
CA SER A 467 -13.25 24.01 -3.11
C SER A 467 -14.58 24.75 -3.03
#